data_AF-A0AAD1CEY0-F1
#
_entry.id   AF-A0AAD1CEY0-F1
#
_cell.length_a   1.000
_cell.length_b   1.000
_cell.length_c   1.000
_cell.angle_alpha   90.00
_cell.angle_beta   90.00
_cell.angle_gamma   90.00
#
_symmetry.space_group_name_H-M   'P 1'
#
loop_
_entity.id
_entity.type
_entity.pdbx_description
1 polymer ?
#
loop_
_entity_poly.entity_id
_entity_poly.type
_entity_poly.pdbx_seq_one_letter_code
_entity_poly.pdbx_strand_id
1 'polypeptide(L)'
;MVKLHWLCVKQYQQALSESGELIKPISLYVRGDVKQLVDMAYKHGLLLFKVTDYKSLVKYHGEYIVYPANNGPQLPELPTV
;
A
#
# COMPACT_ATOMS: atom_id res chain seq x y z
N MET A 1 -1.75 -15.48 5.15
CA MET A 1 -1.00 -15.37 3.87
C MET A 1 -1.58 -14.20 3.10
N VAL A 2 -0.97 -13.03 3.21
CA VAL A 2 -1.36 -11.84 2.44
C VAL A 2 -1.11 -12.12 0.96
N LYS A 3 -2.11 -11.88 0.10
CA LYS A 3 -1.91 -11.88 -1.35
C LYS A 3 -1.97 -10.43 -1.83
N LEU A 4 -0.80 -9.84 -2.07
CA LEU A 4 -0.68 -8.61 -2.84
C LEU A 4 -1.12 -8.94 -4.27
N HIS A 5 -2.26 -8.44 -4.70
CA HIS A 5 -2.93 -9.01 -5.87
C HIS A 5 -2.56 -8.27 -7.15
N TRP A 6 -2.45 -6.94 -7.10
CA TRP A 6 -2.17 -6.14 -8.29
C TRP A 6 -1.34 -4.91 -7.93
N LEU A 7 -0.14 -4.86 -8.50
CA LEU A 7 0.68 -3.66 -8.63
C LEU A 7 1.08 -3.61 -10.11
N CYS A 8 0.84 -2.51 -10.81
CA CYS A 8 1.31 -2.39 -12.19
C CYS A 8 2.82 -2.10 -12.17
N VAL A 9 3.62 -2.99 -12.77
CA VAL A 9 5.10 -2.86 -12.83
C VAL A 9 5.51 -1.53 -13.45
N LYS A 10 4.80 -1.07 -14.49
CA LYS A 10 5.07 0.23 -15.12
C LYS A 10 4.84 1.40 -14.17
N GLN A 11 3.78 1.35 -13.36
CA GLN A 11 3.49 2.41 -12.37
C GLN A 11 4.55 2.42 -11.26
N TYR A 12 4.98 1.25 -10.82
CA TYR A 12 6.06 1.12 -9.84
C TYR A 12 7.36 1.75 -10.34
N GLN A 13 7.80 1.39 -11.55
CA GLN A 13 9.03 1.94 -12.14
C GLN A 13 8.97 3.45 -12.35
N GLN A 14 7.80 4.01 -12.69
CA GLN A 14 7.62 5.45 -12.87
C GLN A 14 7.47 6.24 -11.55
N ALA A 15 7.21 5.54 -10.45
CA ALA A 15 7.06 6.11 -9.13
C ALA A 15 8.37 6.13 -8.34
N LEU A 16 9.41 5.44 -8.81
CA LEU A 16 10.75 5.46 -8.24
C LEU A 16 11.65 6.46 -8.99
N SER A 17 12.51 7.16 -8.25
CA SER A 17 13.63 7.90 -8.81
C SER A 17 14.72 6.95 -9.31
N GLU A 18 15.69 7.48 -10.04
CA GLU A 18 16.91 6.75 -10.43
C GLU A 18 17.73 6.29 -9.20
N SER A 19 17.61 6.99 -8.07
CA SER A 19 18.19 6.63 -6.77
C SER A 19 17.40 5.57 -5.99
N GLY A 20 16.21 5.17 -6.48
CA GLY A 20 15.35 4.18 -5.83
C GLY A 20 14.41 4.76 -4.75
N GLU A 21 14.25 6.08 -4.69
CA GLU A 21 13.36 6.76 -3.76
C GLU A 21 11.96 6.90 -4.35
N LEU A 22 10.94 6.78 -3.51
CA LEU A 22 9.56 6.94 -3.94
C LEU A 22 9.23 8.41 -4.18
N ILE A 23 9.04 8.81 -5.44
CA ILE A 23 8.72 10.19 -5.85
C ILE A 23 7.23 10.41 -6.08
N LYS A 24 6.45 9.33 -6.25
CA LYS A 24 4.99 9.39 -6.48
C LYS A 24 4.27 8.38 -5.60
N PRO A 25 3.03 8.67 -5.16
CA PRO A 25 2.25 7.70 -4.40
C PRO A 25 1.95 6.45 -5.23
N ILE A 26 1.94 5.30 -4.57
CA ILE A 26 1.64 4.01 -5.19
C ILE A 26 0.41 3.39 -4.55
N SER A 27 -0.58 3.03 -5.37
CA SER A 27 -1.74 2.24 -4.93
C SER A 27 -1.41 0.75 -4.86
N LEU A 28 -1.82 0.13 -3.76
CA LEU A 28 -1.70 -1.29 -3.44
C LEU A 28 -3.11 -1.87 -3.29
N TYR A 29 -3.41 -2.87 -4.11
CA TYR A 29 -4.67 -3.62 -4.01
C TYR A 29 -4.44 -4.94 -3.29
N VAL A 30 -4.97 -5.01 -2.07
CA VAL A 30 -4.66 -6.06 -1.10
C VAL A 30 -5.86 -6.99 -0.93
N ARG A 31 -5.59 -8.30 -0.88
CA ARG A 31 -6.58 -9.30 -0.48
C ARG A 31 -6.03 -10.21 0.60
N GLY A 32 -6.81 -10.41 1.65
CA GLY A 32 -6.45 -11.26 2.78
C GLY A 32 -6.22 -10.44 4.04
N ASP A 33 -5.29 -10.91 4.88
CA ASP A 33 -5.00 -10.31 6.18
C ASP A 33 -4.25 -8.97 6.02
N VAL A 34 -5.00 -7.88 6.13
CA VAL A 34 -4.46 -6.51 6.04
C VAL A 34 -3.57 -6.19 7.24
N LYS A 35 -3.88 -6.72 8.42
CA LYS A 35 -3.12 -6.43 9.64
C LYS A 35 -1.68 -6.95 9.50
N GLN A 36 -1.53 -8.18 8.99
CA GLN A 36 -0.23 -8.74 8.64
C GLN A 36 0.53 -7.89 7.61
N LEU A 37 -0.16 -7.26 6.65
CA LEU A 37 0.47 -6.38 5.68
C LEU A 37 0.94 -5.07 6.32
N VAL A 38 0.10 -4.43 7.13
CA VAL A 38 0.44 -3.17 7.84
C VAL A 38 1.65 -3.40 8.74
N ASP A 39 1.64 -4.49 9.52
CA ASP A 39 2.76 -4.84 10.40
C ASP A 39 4.05 -5.10 9.60
N MET A 40 3.96 -5.73 8.43
CA MET A 40 5.11 -5.98 7.56
C MET A 40 5.64 -4.68 6.94
N ALA A 41 4.76 -3.83 6.41
CA ALA A 41 5.12 -2.52 5.87
C ALA A 41 5.82 -1.66 6.93
N TYR A 42 5.26 -1.65 8.15
CA TYR A 42 5.81 -0.89 9.28
C TYR A 42 7.23 -1.36 9.64
N LYS A 43 7.50 -2.67 9.65
CA LYS A 43 8.85 -3.23 9.87
C LYS A 43 9.86 -2.80 8.81
N HIS A 44 9.40 -2.48 7.61
CA HIS A 44 10.23 -1.94 6.52
C HIS A 44 10.25 -0.41 6.47
N GLY A 45 9.70 0.28 7.49
CA GLY A 45 9.67 1.74 7.56
C GLY A 45 8.64 2.40 6.65
N LEU A 46 7.65 1.65 6.18
CA LEU A 46 6.57 2.13 5.30
C LEU A 46 5.25 2.26 6.07
N LEU A 47 4.52 3.33 5.81
CA LEU A 47 3.17 3.53 6.31
C LEU A 47 2.14 3.33 5.20
N LEU A 48 1.04 2.65 5.53
CA LEU A 48 -0.05 2.37 4.60
C LEU A 48 -1.25 3.27 4.91
N PHE A 49 -1.79 3.91 3.89
CA PHE A 49 -2.92 4.82 4.01
C PHE A 49 -4.13 4.19 3.33
N LYS A 50 -5.13 3.81 4.10
CA LYS A 50 -6.34 3.17 3.57
C LYS A 50 -7.19 4.17 2.80
N VAL A 51 -7.48 3.89 1.53
CA VAL A 51 -8.30 4.77 0.69
C VAL A 51 -9.74 4.30 0.68
N THR A 52 -9.98 3.08 0.25
CA THR A 52 -11.33 2.53 0.11
C THR A 52 -11.29 1.02 0.09
N ASP A 53 -12.43 0.41 0.39
CA ASP A 53 -12.64 -1.00 0.17
C ASP A 53 -13.43 -1.17 -1.13
N TYR A 54 -12.76 -1.59 -2.20
CA TYR A 54 -13.43 -1.88 -3.46
C TYR A 54 -14.23 -3.18 -3.32
N LYS A 55 -15.56 -3.02 -3.20
CA LYS A 55 -16.51 -4.11 -3.08
C LYS A 55 -17.27 -4.29 -4.39
N SER A 56 -16.78 -5.17 -5.26
CA SER A 56 -17.61 -5.73 -6.32
C SER A 56 -18.38 -6.95 -5.79
N LEU A 57 -19.49 -7.33 -6.43
CA LEU A 57 -20.28 -8.52 -6.09
C LEU A 57 -19.44 -9.82 -6.06
N VAL A 58 -18.30 -9.84 -6.76
CA VAL A 58 -17.46 -11.04 -6.95
C VAL A 58 -16.09 -10.92 -6.27
N LYS A 59 -15.56 -9.71 -6.06
CA LYS A 59 -14.21 -9.46 -5.53
C LYS A 59 -14.19 -8.32 -4.52
N TYR A 60 -13.53 -8.58 -3.39
CA TYR A 60 -13.22 -7.60 -2.35
C TYR A 60 -11.70 -7.37 -2.31
N HIS A 61 -11.29 -6.13 -2.50
CA HIS A 61 -9.91 -5.69 -2.37
C HIS A 61 -9.88 -4.35 -1.62
N GLY A 62 -9.07 -4.28 -0.56
CA GLY A 62 -8.76 -3.00 0.08
C GLY A 62 -7.72 -2.25 -0.74
N GLU A 63 -7.94 -0.98 -1.00
CA GLU A 63 -6.98 -0.07 -1.62
C GLU A 63 -6.22 0.69 -0.53
N TYR A 64 -4.90 0.58 -0.59
CA TYR A 64 -3.97 1.29 0.27
C TYR A 64 -3.00 2.09 -0.58
N ILE A 65 -2.57 3.24 -0.12
CA ILE A 65 -1.54 4.04 -0.78
C ILE A 65 -0.30 4.09 0.09
N VAL A 66 0.87 3.98 -0.53
CA VAL A 66 2.16 4.36 0.05
C VAL A 66 2.53 5.74 -0.49
N TYR A 67 2.76 6.71 0.40
CA TYR A 67 3.18 8.05 0.01
C TYR A 67 4.70 8.22 0.12
N PRO A 68 5.30 9.07 -0.73
CA PRO A 68 6.67 9.54 -0.57
C PRO A 68 6.94 10.01 0.87
N ALA A 69 8.05 9.56 1.45
CA ALA A 69 8.46 9.89 2.82
C ALA A 69 7.37 9.64 3.90
N ASN A 70 6.43 8.73 3.64
CA ASN A 70 5.28 8.46 4.51
C ASN A 70 4.40 9.70 4.81
N ASN A 71 4.43 10.70 3.93
CA ASN A 71 3.70 11.96 4.12
C ASN A 71 2.34 11.92 3.42
N GLY A 72 1.42 11.11 3.96
CA GLY A 72 0.05 11.03 3.47
C GLY A 72 -0.87 12.13 4.06
N PRO A 73 -1.98 12.47 3.37
CA PRO A 73 -2.90 13.55 3.80
C PRO A 73 -3.82 13.16 4.97
N GLN A 74 -3.81 11.90 5.39
CA GLN A 74 -4.69 11.32 6.40
C GLN A 74 -3.88 10.42 7.33
N LEU A 75 -4.45 9.99 8.46
CA LEU A 75 -3.75 9.08 9.35
C LEU A 75 -3.52 7.72 8.67
N PRO A 76 -2.31 7.13 8.83
CA PRO A 76 -2.03 5.79 8.35
C PRO A 76 -2.74 4.74 9.21
N GLU A 77 -2.85 3.53 8.67
CA GLU A 77 -3.26 2.36 9.45
C GLU A 77 -2.24 2.08 10.56
N LEU A 78 -2.75 1.80 11.75
CA LEU A 78 -1.91 1.59 12.92
C LEU A 78 -1.38 0.15 12.96
N PRO A 79 -0.06 -0.05 13.08
CA PRO A 79 0.52 -1.36 13.30
C PRO A 79 0.18 -1.86 14.71
N THR A 80 0.28 -3.16 14.88
CA THR A 80 0.03 -3.87 16.15
C THR A 80 1.22 -4.66 16.67
N VAL A 81 2.35 -4.59 15.95
CA VAL A 81 3.63 -5.20 16.28
C VAL A 81 4.52 -4.29 17.09
#